data_AF-A0A7J4TEH5-F1
#
_entry.id   AF-A0A7J4TEH5-F1
#
_cell.length_a   1.000
_cell.length_b   1.000
_cell.length_c   1.000
_cell.angle_alpha   90.00
_cell.angle_beta   90.00
_cell.angle_gamma   90.00
#
_symmetry.space_group_name_H-M   'P 1'
#
loop_
_entity.id
_entity.type
_entity.pdbx_description
1 polymer ?
#
loop_
_entity_poly.entity_id
_entity_poly.type
_entity_poly.pdbx_seq_one_letter_code
_entity_poly.pdbx_strand_id
1 'polypeptide(L)' 'MRTIQTRKGDLIIKEKVECLYERTITPFGNSAKIDAQKKYIGRRAYVIILKD' A
#
# COMPACT_ATOMS: atom_id res chain seq x y z
N MET A 1 -0.98 -1.96 19.43
CA MET A 1 -0.21 -0.70 19.55
C MET A 1 0.41 -0.46 18.18
N ARG A 2 -0.12 0.49 17.41
CA ARG A 2 0.27 0.67 15.99
C ARG A 2 1.58 1.45 15.94
N THR A 3 2.60 0.95 15.24
CA THR A 3 3.87 1.67 15.08
C THR A 3 4.19 1.76 13.59
N ILE A 4 4.11 2.98 13.05
CA ILE A 4 4.55 3.33 11.70
C ILE A 4 5.76 4.25 11.88
N GLN A 5 6.94 3.80 11.43
CA GLN A 5 8.16 4.58 11.52
C GLN A 5 8.91 4.53 10.19
N THR A 6 9.46 5.67 9.79
CA THR A 6 10.43 5.77 8.70
C THR A 6 11.83 5.91 9.31
N ARG A 7 12.71 4.92 9.11
CA ARG A 7 14.09 4.93 9.65
C ARG A 7 15.07 4.79 8.49
N LYS A 8 15.91 5.81 8.27
CA LYS A 8 16.96 5.83 7.22
C LYS A 8 16.49 5.50 5.79
N GLY A 9 15.23 5.78 5.45
CA GLY A 9 14.64 5.48 4.14
C GLY A 9 13.79 4.20 4.11
N ASP A 10 13.89 3.36 5.14
CA ASP A 10 13.09 2.14 5.27
C ASP A 10 11.78 2.41 6.02
N LEU A 11 10.68 1.90 5.47
CA LEU A 11 9.36 1.92 6.10
C LEU A 11 9.18 0.67 6.96
N ILE A 12 9.06 0.84 8.27
CA ILE A 12 8.79 -0.26 9.20
C ILE A 12 7.36 -0.10 9.73
N ILE A 13 6.52 -1.09 9.43
CA ILE A 13 5.16 -1.21 9.94
C ILE A 13 5.12 -2.44 10.84
N LYS A 14 4.79 -2.26 12.13
CA LYS A 14 4.57 -3.35 13.07
C LYS A 14 3.08 -3.50 13.33
N GLU A 15 2.48 -4.49 12.68
CA GLU A 15 1.08 -4.86 12.83
C GLU A 15 0.87 -6.36 12.62
N LYS A 16 -0.30 -6.87 13.03
CA LYS A 16 -0.74 -8.21 12.63
C LYS A 16 -1.17 -8.16 11.16
N VAL A 17 -0.25 -8.50 10.27
CA VAL A 17 -0.50 -8.53 8.82
C VAL A 17 -1.04 -9.90 8.41
N GLU A 18 -2.10 -9.90 7.61
CA GLU A 18 -2.62 -11.11 6.96
C GLU A 18 -1.93 -11.35 5.63
N CYS A 19 -1.85 -10.30 4.82
CA CYS A 19 -1.31 -10.39 3.47
C CYS A 19 -0.55 -9.10 3.13
N LEU A 20 0.64 -9.25 2.56
CA LEU A 20 1.42 -8.17 2.00
C LEU A 20 1.76 -8.54 0.56
N TYR A 21 1.37 -7.68 -0.37
CA TYR A 21 1.68 -7.87 -1.77
C TYR A 21 1.90 -6.55 -2.48
N GLU A 22 2.62 -6.64 -3.58
CA GLU A 22 2.92 -5.52 -4.45
C GLU A 22 2.06 -5.58 -5.71
N ARG A 23 1.50 -4.45 -6.11
CA ARG A 23 0.78 -4.30 -7.38
C ARG A 23 1.09 -2.97 -8.05
N THR A 24 1.07 -2.98 -9.37
CA THR A 24 1.08 -1.76 -10.17
C THR A 24 -0.32 -1.17 -10.22
N ILE A 25 -0.43 0.14 -9.97
CA ILE A 25 -1.69 0.86 -10.05
C ILE A 25 -2.12 0.92 -11.52
N THR A 26 -3.23 0.26 -11.83
CA THR A 26 -3.84 0.22 -13.17
C THR A 26 -5.13 1.06 -13.19
N PRO A 27 -5.46 1.70 -14.32
CA PRO A 27 -6.72 2.42 -14.45
C PRO A 27 -7.90 1.45 -14.41
N PHE A 28 -8.99 1.86 -13.76
CA PHE A 28 -10.26 1.12 -13.72
C PHE A 28 -11.43 2.10 -13.77
N GLY A 29 -12.01 2.28 -14.96
CA GLY A 29 -13.07 3.28 -15.18
C GLY A 29 -12.62 4.69 -14.83
N ASN A 30 -13.38 5.37 -13.96
CA ASN A 30 -13.04 6.69 -13.42
C ASN A 30 -12.13 6.65 -12.18
N SER A 31 -11.63 5.48 -11.78
CA SER A 31 -10.81 5.26 -10.58
C SER A 31 -9.55 4.43 -10.92
N ALA A 32 -8.80 4.01 -9.91
CA ALA A 32 -7.68 3.07 -10.05
C ALA A 32 -8.03 1.73 -9.38
N LYS A 33 -7.42 0.62 -9.83
CA LYS A 33 -7.70 -0.74 -9.35
C LYS A 33 -7.16 -1.04 -7.92
N ILE A 34 -6.51 -0.06 -7.32
CA ILE A 34 -6.12 0.04 -5.92
C ILE A 34 -6.61 1.43 -5.54
N ASP A 35 -7.35 1.60 -4.43
CA ASP A 35 -7.86 2.91 -4.00
C ASP A 35 -6.69 3.87 -3.71
N ALA A 36 -6.22 4.51 -4.77
CA ALA A 36 -5.08 5.38 -4.82
C ALA A 36 -5.42 6.53 -5.76
N GLN A 37 -4.87 7.72 -5.47
CA GLN A 37 -5.11 8.90 -6.29
C GLN A 37 -4.60 8.67 -7.73
N LYS A 38 -5.35 9.14 -8.73
CA LYS A 38 -5.03 8.97 -10.16
C LYS A 38 -3.60 9.38 -10.53
N LYS A 39 -3.03 10.36 -9.82
CA LYS A 39 -1.65 10.82 -10.02
C LYS A 39 -0.57 9.73 -9.78
N TYR A 40 -0.96 8.58 -9.23
CA TYR A 40 -0.06 7.45 -8.97
C TYR A 40 -0.25 6.27 -9.94
N ILE A 41 -1.10 6.39 -10.97
CA ILE A 41 -1.23 5.38 -12.03
C ILE A 41 0.15 5.09 -12.66
N GLY A 42 0.46 3.82 -12.89
CA GLY A 42 1.75 3.36 -13.41
C GLY A 42 2.85 3.22 -12.35
N ARG A 43 2.60 3.59 -11.09
CA ARG A 43 3.55 3.36 -9.97
C ARG A 43 3.27 2.03 -9.26
N ARG A 44 4.28 1.52 -8.58
CA ARG A 44 4.19 0.37 -7.67
C ARG A 44 3.59 0.84 -6.35
N ALA A 45 2.64 0.07 -5.83
CA ALA A 45 2.07 0.27 -4.51
C ALA A 45 2.19 -1.03 -3.71
N TYR A 46 2.52 -0.89 -2.43
CA TYR A 46 2.42 -1.97 -1.47
C TYR A 46 1.03 -1.92 -0.83
N VAL A 47 0.31 -3.04 -0.92
CA VAL A 47 -0.99 -3.21 -0.26
C VAL A 47 -0.79 -4.15 0.91
N ILE A 48 -1.24 -3.70 2.08
CA ILE A 48 -1.13 -4.42 3.34
C ILE A 48 -2.55 -4.67 3.83
N ILE A 49 -2.90 -5.94 3.98
CA ILE A 49 -4.16 -6.38 4.59
C ILE A 49 -3.83 -6.83 6.02
N LEU A 50 -4.51 -6.26 7.00
CA LEU A 50 -4.32 -6.55 8.41
C LEU A 50 -5.24 -7.70 8.84
N LYS A 51 -4.76 -8.55 9.75
CA LYS A 51 -5.64 -9.43 10.54
C LYS A 51 -6.26 -8.53 11.60
N ASP A 52 -7.57 -8.30 11.52
CA ASP A 52 -8.33 -7.52 12.50
C ASP A 52 -7.96 -7.85 13.96
#